data_AF-A0A397JR97-F1
#
_entry.id   AF-A0A397JR97-F1
#
_cell.length_a   1.000
_cell.length_b   1.000
_cell.length_c   1.000
_cell.angle_alpha   90.00
_cell.angle_beta   90.00
_cell.angle_gamma   90.00
#
_symmetry.space_group_name_H-M   'P 1'
#
loop_
_entity.id
_entity.type
_entity.pdbx_description
1 polymer ?
#
loop_
_entity_poly.entity_id
_entity_poly.type
_entity_poly.pdbx_seq_one_letter_code
_entity_poly.pdbx_strand_id
1 'polypeptide(L)' 'MIKRQQKNNKTNNNQLKEILLQEEPILEKLLIYKEKIPDHIYDETLQLLGTEWDKKRLYNWWNYRIKQNN' A
#
# COMPACT_ATOMS: atom_id res chain seq x y z
N MET A 1 -25.45 -3.17 16.98
CA MET A 1 -24.95 -3.84 15.76
C MET A 1 -23.89 -2.96 15.10
N ILE A 2 -22.60 -3.30 15.22
CA ILE A 2 -21.59 -2.88 14.26
C ILE A 2 -20.67 -4.08 14.08
N LYS A 3 -20.95 -4.89 13.05
CA LYS A 3 -20.05 -5.98 12.63
C LYS A 3 -18.82 -5.29 12.03
N ARG A 4 -17.73 -5.21 12.81
CA ARG A 4 -16.40 -4.90 12.29
C ARG A 4 -16.08 -5.98 11.26
N GLN A 5 -16.18 -5.65 9.98
CA GLN A 5 -15.73 -6.54 8.92
C GLN A 5 -14.21 -6.60 8.98
N GLN A 6 -13.67 -7.62 9.66
CA GLN A 6 -12.34 -8.11 9.36
C GLN A 6 -12.40 -8.63 7.91
N LYS A 7 -11.92 -7.82 6.96
CA LYS A 7 -11.60 -8.29 5.61
C LYS A 7 -10.50 -9.33 5.77
N ASN A 8 -10.91 -10.60 5.83
CA ASN A 8 -10.05 -11.76 5.69
C ASN A 8 -9.45 -11.78 4.28
N ASN A 9 -8.48 -10.92 4.00
CA ASN A 9 -7.57 -11.09 2.88
C ASN A 9 -6.40 -11.93 3.39
N LYS A 10 -6.69 -13.21 3.64
CA LYS A 10 -5.69 -14.22 3.96
C LYS A 10 -4.96 -14.59 2.67
N THR A 11 -4.20 -13.65 2.12
CA THR A 11 -3.22 -13.94 1.08
C THR A 11 -1.90 -14.17 1.81
N ASN A 12 -1.57 -15.44 2.00
CA ASN A 12 -0.30 -15.90 2.53
C ASN A 12 0.87 -15.17 1.84
N ASN A 13 1.65 -14.37 2.58
CA ASN A 13 3.04 -14.03 2.30
C ASN A 13 3.59 -13.20 3.46
N ASN A 14 4.39 -13.84 4.32
CA ASN A 14 5.04 -13.31 5.54
C ASN A 14 6.05 -12.15 5.31
N GLN A 15 5.91 -11.34 4.25
CA GLN A 15 6.90 -10.31 3.88
C GLN A 15 6.32 -8.89 3.73
N LEU A 16 5.01 -8.74 3.54
CA LEU A 16 4.34 -7.46 3.70
C LEU A 16 3.91 -7.35 5.17
N LYS A 17 4.86 -6.94 6.03
CA LYS A 17 4.58 -6.50 7.41
C LYS A 17 3.24 -5.76 7.44
N GLU A 18 2.41 -6.09 8.43
CA GLU A 18 1.06 -5.53 8.64
C GLU A 18 1.04 -4.06 8.24
N ILE A 19 0.40 -3.78 7.10
CA ILE A 19 0.09 -2.40 6.74
C ILE A 19 -0.87 -1.93 7.81
N LEU A 20 -0.50 -0.86 8.51
CA LEU A 20 -1.37 -0.33 9.54
C LEU A 20 -2.65 0.14 8.87
N LEU A 21 -3.79 -0.03 9.56
CA LEU A 21 -5.10 0.39 9.04
C LEU A 21 -5.15 1.88 8.63
N GLN A 22 -4.23 2.68 9.17
CA GLN A 22 -4.06 4.11 8.89
C GLN A 22 -3.26 4.38 7.60
N GLU A 23 -2.41 3.45 7.16
CA GLU A 23 -1.59 3.56 5.96
C GLU A 23 -2.35 3.14 4.70
N GLU A 24 -3.30 2.20 4.83
CA GLU A 24 -4.13 1.68 3.74
C GLU A 24 -4.75 2.79 2.86
N PRO A 25 -5.42 3.83 3.39
CA PRO A 25 -5.99 4.90 2.56
C PRO A 25 -4.94 5.76 1.86
N ILE A 26 -3.72 5.86 2.38
CA ILE A 26 -2.61 6.58 1.74
C ILE A 26 -2.10 5.76 0.55
N LEU A 27 -1.90 4.46 0.79
CA LEU A 27 -1.42 3.52 -0.22
C LEU A 27 -2.44 3.30 -1.34
N GLU A 28 -3.74 3.24 -1.03
CA GLU A 28 -4.79 3.09 -2.04
C GLU A 28 -4.81 4.25 -3.05
N LYS A 29 -4.47 5.47 -2.64
CA LYS A 29 -4.34 6.61 -3.57
C LYS A 29 -3.29 6.37 -4.65
N LEU A 30 -2.25 5.57 -4.37
CA LEU A 30 -1.22 5.26 -5.36
C LEU A 30 -1.74 4.37 -6.50
N LEU A 31 -2.85 3.67 -6.29
CA LEU A 31 -3.41 2.74 -7.29
C LEU A 31 -4.08 3.44 -8.47
N ILE A 32 -4.23 4.78 -8.41
CA ILE A 32 -4.63 5.60 -9.57
C ILE A 32 -3.55 5.59 -10.66
N TYR A 33 -2.29 5.48 -10.27
CA TYR A 33 -1.17 5.36 -11.18
C TYR A 33 -1.07 3.90 -11.63
N LYS A 34 -1.46 3.60 -12.88
CA LYS A 34 -1.43 2.23 -13.42
C LYS A 34 -0.09 1.86 -14.06
N GLU A 35 0.60 2.82 -14.64
CA GLU A 35 1.84 2.58 -15.38
C GLU A 35 3.08 2.89 -14.55
N LYS A 36 3.10 4.03 -13.85
CA LYS A 36 4.22 4.49 -13.02
C LYS A 36 3.77 5.52 -12.00
N ILE A 37 4.22 5.40 -10.75
CA ILE A 37 4.09 6.47 -9.76
C ILE A 37 5.17 7.55 -10.02
N PRO A 38 4.80 8.84 -10.10
CA PRO A 38 5.77 9.93 -10.22
C PRO A 38 6.71 10.02 -9.01
N ASP A 39 7.96 10.46 -9.22
CA ASP A 39 8.96 10.50 -8.15
C ASP A 39 8.56 11.43 -6.98
N HIS A 40 7.98 12.60 -7.26
CA HIS A 40 7.49 13.50 -6.20
C HIS A 40 6.38 12.85 -5.35
N ILE A 41 5.55 12.00 -5.95
CA ILE A 41 4.49 11.26 -5.24
C ILE A 41 5.09 10.19 -4.33
N TYR A 42 6.21 9.56 -4.74
CA TYR A 42 6.95 8.67 -3.84
C TYR A 42 7.39 9.44 -2.59
N ASP A 43 8.02 10.59 -2.76
CA ASP A 43 8.57 11.35 -1.65
C ASP A 43 7.46 11.88 -0.72
N GLU A 44 6.36 12.38 -1.28
CA GLU A 44 5.16 12.78 -0.51
C GLU A 44 4.56 11.60 0.27
N THR A 45 4.42 10.45 -0.37
CA THR A 45 3.80 9.28 0.26
C THR A 45 4.69 8.71 1.36
N LEU A 46 6.01 8.69 1.16
CA LEU A 46 6.95 8.27 2.18
C LEU A 46 6.94 9.21 3.39
N GLN A 47 6.79 10.53 3.18
CA GLN A 47 6.62 11.48 4.29
C GLN A 47 5.34 11.21 5.09
N LEU A 48 4.25 10.81 4.43
CA LEU A 48 2.97 10.49 5.09
C LEU A 48 2.98 9.15 5.82
N LEU A 49 3.68 8.15 5.27
CA LEU A 49 3.78 6.81 5.85
C LEU A 49 4.83 6.72 6.98
N GLY A 50 5.74 7.69 7.04
CA GLY A 50 6.78 7.75 8.06
C GLY A 50 7.96 6.81 7.80
N THR A 51 8.84 6.69 8.79
CA THR A 51 10.17 6.07 8.67
C THR A 51 10.20 4.56 8.44
N GLU A 52 9.07 3.84 8.56
CA GLU A 52 9.02 2.40 8.31
C GLU A 52 8.91 2.03 6.82
N TRP A 53 8.63 3.02 5.97
CA TRP A 53 8.54 2.85 4.53
C TRP A 53 9.75 3.40 3.82
N ASP A 54 10.30 2.61 2.90
CA ASP A 54 11.30 3.03 1.94
C ASP A 54 10.74 2.92 0.52
N LYS A 55 11.37 3.64 -0.43
CA LYS A 55 10.92 3.69 -1.82
C LYS A 55 10.80 2.28 -2.44
N LYS A 56 11.67 1.34 -2.07
CA LYS A 56 11.65 -0.04 -2.56
C LYS A 56 10.45 -0.83 -2.04
N ARG A 57 10.14 -0.74 -0.73
CA ARG A 57 8.94 -1.38 -0.17
C ARG A 57 7.66 -0.80 -0.77
N LEU A 58 7.60 0.52 -0.95
CA LEU A 58 6.44 1.18 -1.56
C LEU A 58 6.24 0.76 -3.02
N TYR A 59 7.31 0.70 -3.81
CA TYR A 59 7.26 0.20 -5.18
C TYR A 59 6.80 -1.26 -5.25
N ASN A 60 7.36 -2.14 -4.40
CA ASN A 60 6.99 -3.55 -4.37
C ASN A 60 5.52 -3.74 -4.00
N TRP A 61 5.02 -2.99 -3.01
CA TRP A 61 3.61 -3.01 -2.63
C TRP A 61 2.70 -2.57 -3.79
N TRP A 62 3.00 -1.43 -4.41
CA TRP A 62 2.21 -0.89 -5.51
C TRP A 62 2.20 -1.85 -6.72
N ASN A 63 3.36 -2.35 -7.12
CA ASN A 63 3.49 -3.29 -8.25
C ASN A 63 2.72 -4.59 -7.99
N TYR A 64 2.76 -5.11 -6.76
CA TYR A 64 1.96 -6.27 -6.37
C TYR A 64 0.46 -5.99 -6.49
N ARG A 65 -0.01 -4.82 -6.03
CA ARG A 65 -1.44 -4.45 -6.06
C ARG A 65 -1.95 -4.15 -7.46
N ILE A 66 -1.13 -3.54 -8.32
CA ILE A 66 -1.48 -3.33 -9.73
C ILE A 66 -1.64 -4.67 -10.46
N LYS A 67 -0.75 -5.65 -10.21
CA LYS A 67 -0.86 -7.00 -10.79
C LYS A 67 -2.06 -7.80 -10.31
N GLN A 68 -2.57 -7.53 -9.11
CA GLN A 68 -3.77 -8.21 -8.57
C GLN A 68 -5.08 -7.56 -9.05
N ASN A 69 -5.04 -6.31 -9.50
CA ASN A 69 -6.22 -5.55 -9.97
C ASN A 69 -6.39 -5.57 -11.50
N ASN A 70 -5.54 -6.28 -12.22
CA ASN A 70 -5.51 -6.40 -13.68
C ASN A 70 -5.71 -7.87 -14.07
#